data_AF-A0AAW6N8N7-F1
#
_entry.id   AF-A0AAW6N8N7-F1
#
_cell.length_a   1.000
_cell.length_b   1.000
_cell.length_c   1.000
_cell.angle_alpha   90.00
_cell.angle_beta   90.00
_cell.angle_gamma   90.00
#
_symmetry.space_group_name_H-M   'P 1'
#
loop_
_entity.id
_entity.type
_entity.pdbx_description
1 polymer ?
#
loop_
_entity_poly.entity_id
_entity_poly.type
_entity_poly.pdbx_seq_one_letter_code
_entity_poly.pdbx_strand_id
1 'polypeptide(L)'
;MMGVVLWSDVNDEKAVFWCEDHGDLVYYDAGSQSQDKDLVFHPGDMVQFDVTIVCKTRRAMNARMVESNICNGLLDSLHLNIAMRNAETVAARSDGKVVPFRRKTGEMSPLRRCENG
;
A
#
# COMPACT_ATOMS: atom_id res chain seq x y z
N MET A 1 -5.83 7.79 -13.41
CA MET A 1 -6.55 6.76 -12.64
C MET A 1 -6.89 7.30 -11.27
N MET A 2 -8.05 6.94 -10.73
CA MET A 2 -8.46 7.28 -9.36
C MET A 2 -8.27 6.10 -8.41
N GLY A 3 -8.01 6.41 -7.15
CA GLY A 3 -7.95 5.41 -6.11
C GLY A 3 -8.02 6.01 -4.71
N VAL A 4 -8.15 5.11 -3.72
CA VAL A 4 -8.18 5.46 -2.31
C VAL A 4 -6.89 4.98 -1.65
N VAL A 5 -6.34 5.80 -0.76
CA VAL A 5 -5.16 5.45 0.04
C VAL A 5 -5.55 4.41 1.08
N LEU A 6 -4.90 3.24 1.06
CA LEU A 6 -5.09 2.20 2.06
C LEU A 6 -4.10 2.31 3.22
N TRP A 7 -2.88 2.73 2.89
CA TRP A 7 -1.78 2.84 3.83
C TRP A 7 -0.79 3.89 3.33
N SER A 8 -0.15 4.58 4.27
CA SER A 8 0.93 5.50 4.00
C SER A 8 1.94 5.51 5.16
N ASP A 9 3.20 5.79 4.83
CA ASP A 9 4.26 6.13 5.77
C ASP A 9 4.82 7.49 5.39
N VAL A 10 4.66 8.45 6.29
CA VAL A 10 5.08 9.84 6.08
C VAL A 10 6.60 9.97 6.18
N ASN A 11 7.28 9.14 6.98
CA ASN A 11 8.73 9.23 7.13
C ASN A 11 9.46 8.71 5.89
N ASP A 12 8.87 7.68 5.28
CA ASP A 12 9.42 6.97 4.15
C ASP A 12 8.86 7.46 2.80
N GLU A 13 7.87 8.36 2.83
CA GLU A 13 7.09 8.91 1.71
C GLU A 13 6.53 7.84 0.77
N LYS A 14 6.04 6.75 1.37
CA LYS A 14 5.47 5.60 0.67
C LYS A 14 3.99 5.51 0.92
N ALA A 15 3.26 5.01 -0.07
CA ALA A 15 1.84 4.73 0.10
C ALA A 15 1.38 3.56 -0.78
N VAL A 16 0.24 2.98 -0.43
CA VAL A 16 -0.44 1.94 -1.20
C VAL A 16 -1.85 2.40 -1.51
N PHE A 17 -2.22 2.36 -2.79
CA PHE A 17 -3.51 2.80 -3.28
C PHE A 17 -4.33 1.61 -3.79
N TRP A 18 -5.63 1.64 -3.50
CA TRP A 18 -6.61 0.79 -4.18
C TRP A 18 -7.23 1.58 -5.32
N CYS A 19 -7.12 1.05 -6.53
CA CYS A 19 -7.65 1.65 -7.73
C CYS A 19 -9.14 1.38 -7.98
N GLU A 20 -9.78 2.31 -8.69
CA GLU A 20 -11.16 2.21 -9.19
C GLU A 20 -11.42 1.02 -10.12
N ASP A 21 -10.37 0.44 -10.73
CA ASP A 21 -10.49 -0.73 -11.61
C ASP A 21 -10.62 -2.06 -10.85
N HIS A 22 -10.58 -2.01 -9.51
CA HIS A 22 -10.62 -3.18 -8.63
C HIS A 22 -9.52 -4.22 -8.93
N GLY A 23 -8.46 -3.82 -9.63
CA GLY A 23 -7.32 -4.65 -9.96
C GLY A 23 -6.29 -4.69 -8.82
N ASP A 24 -5.06 -5.07 -9.18
CA ASP A 24 -3.95 -5.12 -8.23
C ASP A 24 -3.66 -3.76 -7.60
N LEU A 25 -3.13 -3.79 -6.38
CA LEU A 25 -2.72 -2.61 -5.64
C LEU A 25 -1.61 -1.84 -6.37
N VAL A 26 -1.61 -0.53 -6.15
CA VAL A 26 -0.62 0.38 -6.72
C VAL A 26 0.27 0.92 -5.62
N TYR A 27 1.58 0.81 -5.83
CA TYR A 27 2.59 1.28 -4.89
C TYR A 27 3.11 2.67 -5.29
N TYR A 28 3.09 3.59 -4.34
CA TYR A 28 3.62 4.94 -4.45
C TYR A 28 4.92 5.07 -3.65
N ASP A 29 5.90 5.76 -4.24
CA ASP A 29 7.23 5.99 -3.66
C ASP A 29 7.77 7.34 -4.14
N ALA A 30 7.64 8.37 -3.29
CA ALA A 30 8.07 9.72 -3.63
C ALA A 30 9.58 9.81 -3.85
N GLY A 31 10.38 8.97 -3.20
CA GLY A 31 11.84 8.92 -3.38
C GLY A 31 12.26 8.56 -4.82
N SER A 32 11.38 7.91 -5.56
CA SER A 32 11.57 7.63 -6.98
C SER A 32 10.98 8.67 -7.94
N GLN A 33 10.27 9.66 -7.41
CA GLN A 33 9.65 10.77 -8.15
C GLN A 33 10.43 12.06 -7.89
N SER A 34 10.70 12.84 -8.92
CA SER A 34 11.40 14.13 -8.73
C SER A 34 10.46 15.28 -8.32
N GLN A 35 9.14 15.12 -8.46
CA GLN A 35 8.17 16.21 -8.36
C GLN A 35 7.25 16.15 -7.12
N ASP A 36 7.13 15.01 -6.43
CA ASP A 36 6.05 14.78 -5.46
C ASP A 36 6.53 14.70 -3.99
N LYS A 37 7.57 15.46 -3.61
CA LYS A 37 8.25 15.32 -2.30
C LYS A 37 7.51 15.84 -1.08
N ASP A 38 6.41 16.58 -1.25
CA ASP A 38 5.71 17.22 -0.13
C ASP A 38 4.25 16.74 0.04
N LEU A 39 3.85 15.67 -0.67
CA LEU A 39 2.49 15.14 -0.58
C LEU A 39 2.38 14.12 0.56
N VAL A 40 1.69 14.52 1.63
CA VAL A 40 1.31 13.63 2.73
C VAL A 40 -0.04 13.01 2.41
N PHE A 41 -0.04 11.68 2.31
CA PHE A 41 -1.26 10.89 2.14
C PHE A 41 -1.70 10.29 3.46
N HIS A 42 -3.01 10.23 3.70
CA HIS A 42 -3.63 9.54 4.81
C HIS A 42 -4.58 8.45 4.31
N PRO A 43 -4.70 7.31 5.01
CA PRO A 43 -5.66 6.29 4.63
C PRO A 43 -7.09 6.85 4.58
N GLY A 44 -7.80 6.57 3.50
CA GLY A 44 -9.13 7.12 3.22
C GLY A 44 -9.14 8.34 2.28
N ASP A 45 -7.97 8.92 1.98
CA ASP A 45 -7.86 10.00 0.99
C ASP A 45 -8.10 9.48 -0.43
N MET A 46 -8.74 10.32 -1.25
CA MET A 46 -8.92 10.10 -2.67
C MET A 46 -7.76 10.73 -3.44
N VAL A 47 -7.13 9.94 -4.30
CA VAL A 47 -5.95 10.33 -5.06
C VAL A 47 -6.14 10.05 -6.55
N GLN A 48 -5.51 10.89 -7.36
CA GLN A 48 -5.38 10.69 -8.79
C GLN A 48 -3.90 10.46 -9.14
N PHE A 49 -3.63 9.48 -9.98
CA PHE A 49 -2.28 9.11 -10.38
C PHE A 49 -2.27 8.46 -11.76
N ASP A 50 -1.08 8.37 -12.34
CA ASP A 50 -0.79 7.54 -13.50
C ASP A 50 -0.22 6.20 -13.04
N VAL A 51 -0.47 5.14 -13.80
CA VAL A 51 0.03 3.80 -13.47
C VAL A 51 1.09 3.37 -14.46
N THR A 52 2.25 3.00 -13.94
CA THR A 52 3.32 2.36 -14.71
C THR A 52 3.62 1.00 -14.11
N ILE A 53 3.81 -0.02 -14.95
CA ILE A 53 4.20 -1.36 -14.49
C ILE A 53 5.71 -1.48 -14.54
N VAL A 54 6.34 -1.74 -13.39
CA VAL A 54 7.78 -1.96 -13.28
C VAL A 54 8.00 -3.29 -12.56
N CYS A 55 8.71 -4.22 -13.19
CA CYS A 55 9.00 -5.54 -12.62
C CYS A 55 7.75 -6.31 -12.14
N LYS A 56 6.64 -6.22 -12.88
CA LYS A 56 5.32 -6.79 -12.54
C LYS A 56 4.61 -6.13 -11.35
N THR A 57 5.11 -5.01 -10.84
CA THR A 57 4.46 -4.21 -9.81
C THR A 57 3.86 -2.96 -10.44
N ARG A 58 2.59 -2.67 -10.14
CA ARG A 58 1.96 -1.40 -10.54
C ARG A 58 2.47 -0.29 -9.62
N ARG A 59 2.96 0.79 -10.21
CA ARG A 59 3.49 1.95 -9.49
C ARG A 59 2.72 3.20 -9.84
N ALA A 60 2.43 4.01 -8.83
CA ALA A 60 1.78 5.31 -8.99
C ALA A 60 2.81 6.37 -9.34
N MET A 61 2.53 7.13 -10.39
CA MET A 61 3.30 8.27 -10.86
C MET A 61 2.43 9.53 -10.85
N ASN A 62 3.07 10.68 -10.61
CA ASN A 62 2.39 11.99 -10.57
C ASN A 62 1.16 11.97 -9.65
N ALA A 63 1.34 11.41 -8.45
CA ALA A 63 0.22 11.21 -7.55
C ALA A 63 -0.20 12.57 -6.99
N ARG A 64 -1.50 12.85 -6.98
CA ARG A 64 -2.06 14.07 -6.39
C ARG A 64 -3.25 13.74 -5.51
N MET A 65 -3.39 14.48 -4.41
CA MET A 65 -4.59 14.45 -3.60
C MET A 65 -5.73 15.15 -4.37
N VAL A 66 -6.86 14.45 -4.53
CA VAL A 66 -8.08 15.01 -5.11
C VAL A 66 -8.98 15.53 -4.01
N GLU A 67 -9.19 14.71 -2.98
CA GLU A 67 -10.04 15.04 -1.85
C GLU A 67 -9.56 14.24 -0.63
N SER A 68 -9.47 14.92 0.51
CA SER A 68 -9.05 14.28 1.75
C SER A 68 -10.23 13.57 2.42
N ASN A 69 -9.96 12.37 2.95
CA ASN A 69 -10.86 11.64 3.84
C ASN A 69 -12.29 11.40 3.28
N ILE A 70 -12.40 11.08 1.99
CA ILE A 70 -13.69 10.67 1.38
C ILE A 70 -14.24 9.44 2.11
N CYS A 71 -13.38 8.45 2.36
CA CYS A 71 -13.75 7.23 3.06
C CYS A 71 -13.50 7.37 4.56
N ASN A 72 -14.27 8.24 5.22
CA ASN A 72 -14.25 8.40 6.67
C ASN A 72 -14.43 7.04 7.37
N GLY A 73 -13.52 6.72 8.29
CA GLY A 73 -13.54 5.46 9.03
C GLY A 73 -13.13 4.23 8.22
N LEU A 74 -12.50 4.40 7.04
CA LEU A 74 -11.94 3.27 6.28
C LEU A 74 -10.99 2.45 7.14
N LEU A 75 -10.07 3.13 7.83
CA LEU A 75 -9.09 2.51 8.71
C LEU A 75 -9.78 1.72 9.82
N ASP A 76 -10.77 2.33 10.49
CA ASP A 76 -11.55 1.69 11.55
C ASP A 76 -12.34 0.48 11.04
N SER A 77 -12.96 0.60 9.86
CA SER A 77 -13.71 -0.50 9.22
C SER A 77 -12.81 -1.66 8.83
N LEU A 78 -11.61 -1.38 8.31
CA LEU A 78 -10.61 -2.40 8.01
C LEU A 78 -10.15 -3.09 9.31
N HIS A 79 -9.91 -2.34 10.38
CA HIS A 79 -9.55 -2.90 11.68
C HIS A 79 -10.67 -3.75 12.29
N LEU A 80 -11.93 -3.30 12.21
CA LEU A 80 -13.09 -4.06 12.70
C LEU A 80 -13.24 -5.38 11.94
N ASN A 81 -13.10 -5.37 10.62
CA ASN A 81 -13.15 -6.59 9.81
C ASN A 81 -12.04 -7.59 10.17
N ILE A 82 -10.83 -7.11 10.46
CA ILE A 82 -9.74 -7.96 10.96
C ILE A 82 -10.11 -8.55 12.32
N ALA A 83 -10.63 -7.74 13.25
CA ALA A 83 -11.02 -8.21 14.58
C ALA A 83 -12.13 -9.28 14.51
N MET A 84 -13.14 -9.08 13.66
CA MET A 84 -14.22 -10.03 13.44
C MET A 84 -13.72 -11.34 12.83
N ARG A 85 -12.89 -11.28 11.78
CA ARG A 85 -12.29 -12.49 11.20
C ARG A 85 -11.39 -13.22 12.18
N ASN A 86 -10.62 -12.48 12.99
CA ASN A 86 -9.81 -13.10 14.03
C ASN A 86 -10.69 -13.79 15.06
N ALA A 87 -11.78 -13.18 15.53
CA ALA A 87 -12.73 -13.79 16.46
C ALA A 87 -13.35 -15.10 15.92
N GLU A 88 -13.76 -15.11 14.64
CA GLU A 88 -14.22 -16.32 13.95
C GLU A 88 -13.09 -17.37 13.82
N THR A 89 -11.87 -16.92 13.55
CA THR A 89 -10.70 -17.80 13.41
C THR A 89 -10.28 -18.39 14.76
N VAL A 90 -10.39 -17.69 15.89
CA VAL A 90 -10.12 -18.29 17.22
C VAL A 90 -11.19 -19.31 17.60
N ALA A 91 -12.45 -19.08 17.21
CA ALA A 91 -13.52 -20.05 17.42
C ALA A 91 -13.35 -21.33 16.57
N ALA A 92 -12.63 -21.25 15.45
CA ALA A 92 -12.43 -22.36 14.51
C ALA A 92 -11.06 -23.06 14.57
N ARG A 93 -10.14 -22.69 15.47
CA ARG A 93 -8.76 -23.20 15.46
C ARG A 93 -8.52 -24.37 16.43
N SER A 94 -8.70 -25.58 15.92
CA SER A 94 -7.76 -26.68 16.20
C SER A 94 -6.87 -26.86 14.97
N ASP A 95 -5.55 -26.68 15.14
CA ASP A 95 -4.49 -27.22 14.27
C ASP A 95 -3.99 -26.42 13.02
N GLY A 96 -3.73 -25.11 13.16
CA GLY A 96 -3.07 -24.32 12.11
C GLY A 96 -1.63 -23.92 12.47
N LYS A 97 -0.62 -24.53 11.83
CA LYS A 97 0.82 -24.25 12.02
C LYS A 97 1.20 -22.83 11.55
N VAL A 98 1.43 -21.93 12.50
CA VAL A 98 1.92 -20.56 12.23
C VAL A 98 3.41 -20.61 11.89
N VAL A 99 3.78 -20.14 10.70
CA VAL A 99 5.18 -19.99 10.29
C VAL A 99 5.63 -18.57 10.62
N PRO A 100 6.68 -18.36 11.43
CA PRO A 100 7.16 -17.03 11.77
C PRO A 100 7.83 -16.37 10.56
N PHE A 101 7.53 -15.09 10.33
CA PHE A 101 8.26 -14.30 9.35
C PHE A 101 9.69 -14.10 9.83
N ARG A 102 10.65 -14.56 9.02
CA ARG A 102 12.08 -14.37 9.31
C ARG A 102 12.38 -12.87 9.25
N ARG A 103 12.69 -12.26 10.40
CA ARG A 103 13.19 -10.88 10.46
C ARG A 103 14.42 -10.78 9.56
N LYS A 104 14.35 -9.94 8.54
CA LYS A 104 15.49 -9.65 7.68
C LYS A 104 16.46 -8.79 8.49
N THR A 105 17.51 -9.40 9.02
CA THR A 105 18.67 -8.67 9.54
C THR A 105 19.25 -7.85 8.39
N GLY A 106 19.47 -6.56 8.62
CA GLY A 106 19.90 -5.61 7.60
C GLY A 106 21.27 -5.96 7.04
N GLU A 107 21.32 -6.78 5.99
CA GLU A 107 22.43 -6.80 5.06
C GLU A 107 21.98 -6.13 3.76
N MET A 108 22.55 -4.94 3.52
CA MET A 108 22.51 -4.21 2.26
C MET A 108 22.94 -5.14 1.13
N SER A 109 21.97 -5.63 0.37
CA SER A 109 22.23 -6.35 -0.87
C SER A 109 22.40 -5.32 -2.00
N PRO A 110 23.40 -5.44 -2.88
CA PRO A 110 23.61 -4.47 -3.95
C PRO A 110 22.45 -4.46 -4.94
N LEU A 111 22.15 -3.26 -5.45
CA LEU A 111 21.13 -2.92 -6.44
C LEU A 111 21.01 -4.00 -7.52
N ARG A 112 19.86 -4.69 -7.57
CA ARG A 112 19.50 -5.55 -8.71
C ARG A 112 19.19 -4.65 -9.90
N ARG A 113 20.17 -4.52 -10.80
CA ARG A 113 20.00 -3.99 -12.15
C ARG A 113 18.97 -4.87 -12.86
N CYS A 114 17.83 -4.29 -13.23
CA CYS A 114 16.88 -4.93 -14.12
C CYS A 114 17.35 -4.64 -15.55
N GLU A 115 17.76 -5.67 -16.27
CA GLU A 115 18.05 -5.60 -17.70
C GLU A 115 16.72 -5.69 -18.45
N ASN A 116 16.47 -4.72 -19.33
CA ASN A 116 15.28 -4.65 -20.17
C ASN A 116 15.44 -5.63 -21.34
N GLY A 117 14.48 -6.55 -21.47
CA GLY A 117 14.27 -7.37 -22.66
C GLY A 117 12.90 -7.06 -23.25
#